data_AF-A0A3B8UG80-F1
#
_entry.id   AF-A0A3B8UG80-F1
#
_cell.length_a   1.000
_cell.length_b   1.000
_cell.length_c   1.000
_cell.angle_alpha   90.00
_cell.angle_beta   90.00
_cell.angle_gamma   90.00
#
_symmetry.space_group_name_H-M   'P 1'
#
loop_
_entity.id
_entity.type
_entity.pdbx_description
1 polymer ?
#
loop_
_entity_poly.entity_id
_entity_poly.type
_entity_poly.pdbx_seq_one_letter_code
_entity_poly.pdbx_strand_id
1 'polypeptide(L)' 'TYGHMFGDEVLRDVAQILREAVGHNGMCGRIGGDEMFIVMEHFEDDESIRSILRTIKNNISWLYHDDVRDINKITCSIG' A
#
# COMPACT_ATOMS: atom_id res chain seq x y z
N THR A 1 21.65 -1.31 3.30
CA THR A 1 20.33 -1.15 2.65
C THR A 1 20.21 -2.21 1.56
N TYR A 2 19.02 -2.74 1.29
CA TYR A 2 18.79 -3.86 0.35
C TYR A 2 18.98 -3.51 -1.15
N GLY A 3 19.34 -2.27 -1.48
CA GLY A 3 19.63 -1.80 -2.85
C GLY A 3 18.39 -1.34 -3.61
N HIS A 4 18.61 -0.61 -4.72
CA HIS A 4 17.52 -0.01 -5.52
C HIS A 4 16.58 -1.04 -6.13
N MET A 5 17.11 -2.18 -6.58
CA MET A 5 16.30 -3.26 -7.15
C MET A 5 15.26 -3.80 -6.16
N PHE A 6 15.64 -3.93 -4.89
CA PHE A 6 14.71 -4.34 -3.84
C PHE A 6 13.72 -3.21 -3.53
N GLY A 7 14.15 -1.95 -3.53
CA GLY A 7 13.24 -0.82 -3.43
C GLY A 7 12.15 -0.86 -4.52
N ASP A 8 12.53 -1.18 -5.76
CA ASP A 8 11.57 -1.31 -6.88
C ASP A 8 10.65 -2.54 -6.73
N GLU A 9 11.10 -3.61 -6.07
CA GLU A 9 10.26 -4.75 -5.65
C GLU A 9 9.21 -4.28 -4.64
N VAL A 10 9.64 -3.64 -3.55
CA VAL A 10 8.75 -3.08 -2.51
C VAL A 10 7.71 -2.14 -3.11
N LEU A 11 8.11 -1.22 -3.98
CA LEU A 11 7.20 -0.25 -4.59
C LEU A 11 6.15 -0.92 -5.49
N ARG A 12 6.52 -1.99 -6.20
CA ARG A 12 5.58 -2.77 -7.02
C ARG A 12 4.59 -3.54 -6.16
N ASP A 13 5.06 -4.15 -5.08
CA ASP A 13 4.22 -4.93 -4.18
C ASP A 13 3.24 -4.03 -3.40
N VAL A 14 3.70 -2.86 -2.96
CA VAL A 14 2.83 -1.83 -2.39
C VAL A 14 1.79 -1.38 -3.41
N ALA A 15 2.18 -1.08 -4.66
CA ALA A 15 1.23 -0.69 -5.71
C ALA A 15 0.19 -1.79 -6.00
N GLN A 16 0.58 -3.06 -5.92
CA GLN A 16 -0.35 -4.18 -6.05
C GLN A 16 -1.36 -4.21 -4.89
N ILE A 17 -0.91 -4.05 -3.64
CA ILE A 17 -1.79 -3.97 -2.46
C ILE A 17 -2.79 -2.83 -2.61
N LEU A 18 -2.33 -1.65 -3.04
CA LEU A 18 -3.22 -0.50 -3.25
C LEU A 18 -4.29 -0.81 -4.30
N ARG A 19 -3.88 -1.37 -5.45
CA ARG A 19 -4.79 -1.71 -6.55
C ARG A 19 -5.83 -2.75 -6.12
N GLU A 20 -5.42 -3.77 -5.36
CA GLU A 20 -6.32 -4.81 -4.87
C GLU A 20 -7.31 -4.29 -3.83
N ALA A 21 -6.86 -3.43 -2.90
CA ALA A 21 -7.71 -2.85 -1.87
C ALA A 21 -8.70 -1.81 -2.41
N VAL A 22 -8.28 -1.00 -3.39
CA VAL A 22 -9.13 0.01 -4.03
C VAL A 22 -10.12 -0.66 -4.99
N GLY A 23 -9.67 -1.67 -5.75
CA GLY A 23 -10.52 -2.45 -6.64
C GLY A 23 -11.32 -1.58 -7.61
N HIS A 24 -12.63 -1.81 -7.66
CA HIS A 24 -13.56 -1.04 -8.51
C HIS A 24 -14.05 0.27 -7.88
N ASN A 25 -13.64 0.58 -6.65
CA ASN A 25 -14.11 1.75 -5.91
C ASN A 25 -13.29 3.01 -6.22
N GLY A 26 -12.35 2.94 -7.17
CA GLY A 26 -11.50 4.09 -7.50
C GLY A 26 -10.25 3.73 -8.29
N MET A 27 -9.23 4.57 -8.14
CA MET A 27 -7.92 4.41 -8.78
C MET A 27 -6.79 4.76 -7.82
N CYS A 28 -5.60 4.23 -8.08
CA CYS A 28 -4.37 4.58 -7.36
C CYS A 28 -3.22 4.85 -8.32
N GLY A 29 -2.24 5.63 -7.88
CA GLY A 29 -1.06 5.94 -8.67
C GLY A 29 0.14 6.35 -7.83
N ARG A 30 1.30 6.48 -8.47
CA ARG A 30 2.55 6.92 -7.86
C ARG A 30 2.78 8.39 -8.21
N ILE A 31 3.07 9.22 -7.21
CA ILE A 31 3.45 10.63 -7.41
C ILE A 31 4.93 10.71 -7.74
N GLY A 32 5.76 10.03 -6.95
CA GLY A 32 7.22 10.02 -7.08
C GLY A 32 7.86 9.43 -5.82
N GLY A 33 9.11 8.97 -5.91
CA GLY A 33 9.76 8.34 -4.74
C GLY A 33 8.94 7.16 -4.21
N ASP A 34 8.60 7.19 -2.93
CA ASP A 34 7.71 6.26 -2.23
C ASP A 34 6.29 6.81 -1.99
N GLU A 35 5.98 7.98 -2.56
CA GLU A 35 4.67 8.64 -2.44
C GLU A 35 3.67 8.08 -3.46
N MET A 36 2.50 7.70 -2.95
CA MET A 36 1.39 7.13 -3.69
C MET A 36 0.11 7.90 -3.37
N PHE A 37 -0.84 7.90 -4.29
CA PHE A 37 -2.16 8.49 -4.08
C PHE A 37 -3.26 7.48 -4.39
N ILE A 38 -4.42 7.71 -3.78
CA ILE A 38 -5.66 6.96 -4.02
C ILE A 38 -6.76 7.99 -4.25
N VAL A 39 -7.56 7.79 -5.30
CA VAL A 39 -8.82 8.50 -5.53
C VAL A 39 -9.93 7.47 -5.44
N MET A 40 -10.88 7.70 -4.54
CA MET A 40 -12.00 6.80 -4.27
C MET A 40 -13.31 7.52 -4.59
N GLU A 41 -14.23 6.81 -5.23
CA GLU A 41 -15.53 7.33 -5.66
C GLU A 41 -16.65 6.50 -5.03
N HIS A 42 -17.86 7.07 -4.95
CA HIS A 42 -19.07 6.37 -4.47
C HIS A 42 -19.06 5.90 -3.01
N PHE A 43 -18.41 6.64 -2.11
CA PHE A 43 -18.50 6.40 -0.67
C PHE A 43 -19.52 7.32 -0.02
N GLU A 44 -20.49 6.74 0.70
CA GLU A 44 -21.51 7.49 1.43
C GLU A 44 -21.09 7.79 2.88
N ASP A 45 -20.10 7.06 3.41
CA ASP A 45 -19.65 7.18 4.80
C ASP A 45 -18.12 7.06 4.97
N ASP A 46 -17.62 7.78 5.97
CA ASP A 46 -16.19 7.80 6.33
C ASP A 46 -15.68 6.44 6.84
N GLU A 47 -16.53 5.60 7.43
CA GLU A 47 -16.08 4.34 8.04
C GLU A 47 -15.73 3.30 6.98
N SER A 48 -16.48 3.26 5.87
CA SER A 48 -16.16 2.47 4.68
C SER A 48 -14.77 2.83 4.13
N ILE A 49 -14.46 4.12 4.03
CA ILE A 49 -13.13 4.60 3.63
C ILE A 49 -12.07 4.15 4.65
N ARG A 50 -12.30 4.40 5.94
CA ARG A 50 -11.36 4.00 7.02
C ARG A 50 -11.08 2.50 7.03
N SER A 51 -12.07 1.68 6.71
CA SER A 51 -11.94 0.23 6.60
C SER A 51 -10.96 -0.18 5.49
N ILE A 52 -11.06 0.45 4.31
CA ILE A 52 -10.13 0.22 3.20
C ILE A 52 -8.72 0.68 3.59
N LEU A 53 -8.58 1.89 4.14
CA LEU A 53 -7.27 2.42 4.54
C LEU A 53 -6.59 1.55 5.60
N ARG A 54 -7.36 1.01 6.55
CA ARG A 54 -6.88 0.06 7.56
C ARG A 54 -6.43 -1.26 6.95
N THR A 55 -7.19 -1.78 5.99
CA THR A 55 -6.81 -2.99 5.23
C THR A 55 -5.49 -2.78 4.50
N ILE A 56 -5.32 -1.66 3.79
CA ILE A 56 -4.07 -1.29 3.11
C ILE A 56 -2.90 -1.27 4.09
N LYS A 57 -3.05 -0.52 5.20
CA LYS A 57 -1.99 -0.36 6.19
C LYS A 57 -1.59 -1.71 6.81
N ASN A 58 -2.57 -2.57 7.09
CA ASN A 58 -2.32 -3.91 7.60
C ASN A 58 -1.55 -4.74 6.57
N ASN A 59 -2.04 -4.84 5.33
CA ASN A 59 -1.40 -5.65 4.30
C ASN A 59 0.05 -5.23 4.02
N ILE A 60 0.32 -3.92 3.98
CA ILE A 60 1.69 -3.39 3.84
C ILE A 60 2.55 -3.80 5.05
N SER A 61 2.01 -3.75 6.27
CA SER A 61 2.75 -4.14 7.47
C SER A 61 3.09 -5.63 7.56
N TRP A 62 2.35 -6.46 6.85
CA TRP A 62 2.58 -7.90 6.73
C TRP A 62 3.45 -8.27 5.53
N LEU A 63 3.77 -7.31 4.65
CA LEU A 63 4.63 -7.53 3.50
C LEU A 63 6.02 -7.98 3.96
N TYR A 64 6.51 -9.10 3.41
CA TYR A 64 7.78 -9.75 3.74
C TYR A 64 7.95 -10.25 5.18
N HIS A 65 6.88 -10.44 5.96
CA HIS A 65 7.00 -10.91 7.35
C HIS A 65 7.69 -12.29 7.47
N ASP A 66 7.49 -13.17 6.49
CA ASP A 66 8.11 -14.50 6.44
C ASP A 66 9.36 -14.54 5.54
N ASP A 67 9.91 -13.39 5.16
CA ASP A 67 11.04 -13.33 4.24
C ASP A 67 12.34 -13.75 4.92
N VAL A 68 13.08 -14.67 4.28
CA VAL A 68 14.36 -15.21 4.75
C VAL A 68 15.45 -14.15 4.96
N ARG A 69 15.29 -12.97 4.38
CA ARG A 69 16.20 -11.83 4.50
C ARG A 69 16.03 -11.06 5.82
N ASP A 70 15.09 -11.45 6.68
CA ASP A 70 14.75 -10.76 7.95
C ASP A 70 14.39 -9.29 7.73
N ILE A 71 13.48 -9.06 6.79
CA ILE A 71 13.05 -7.72 6.40
C ILE A 71 12.15 -7.17 7.50
N ASN A 72 12.75 -6.38 8.38
CA ASN A 72 12.05 -5.74 9.47
C ASN A 72 11.02 -4.73 8.93
N LYS A 73 9.74 -5.12 9.04
CA LYS A 73 8.49 -4.35 8.97
C LYS A 73 8.49 -3.11 8.08
N ILE A 74 7.88 -3.23 6.90
CA ILE A 74 7.55 -2.09 6.04
C ILE A 74 6.25 -1.46 6.55
N THR A 75 6.19 -0.14 6.69
CA THR A 75 4.96 0.56 7.13
C THR A 75 4.72 1.80 6.30
N CYS A 76 3.47 2.23 6.20
CA CYS A 76 3.09 3.47 5.55
C CYS A 76 2.27 4.37 6.49
N SER A 77 2.32 5.66 6.18
CA SER A 77 1.40 6.68 6.71
C SER A 77 0.40 7.03 5.61
N ILE A 78 -0.85 7.21 5.98
CA ILE A 78 -1.94 7.57 5.06
C ILE A 78 -2.63 8.79 5.67
N GLY A 79 -2.83 9.83 4.86
CA GLY A 79 -3.50 11.08 5.21
C GLY A 79 -4.55 11.46 4.19
#